data_AF-A0A429FTZ2-F1
#
_entry.id   AF-A0A429FTZ2-F1
#
_cell.length_a   1.000
_cell.length_b   1.000
_cell.length_c   1.000
_cell.angle_alpha   90.00
_cell.angle_beta   90.00
_cell.angle_gamma   90.00
#
_symmetry.space_group_name_H-M   'P 1'
#
loop_
_entity.id
_entity.type
_entity.pdbx_description
1 polymer ?
#
loop_
_entity_poly.entity_id
_entity_poly.type
_entity_poly.pdbx_seq_one_letter_code
_entity_poly.pdbx_strand_id
1 'polypeptide(L)'
;MQPNPPQPGFPQSGQPTPSGPPPWGQTARPKPRANAAAAMIAGILALLAAVMLVWFALYNVIVATESDGRPAGITVQNMVSGIVSAAVLVIAGGFTFARRIPGAWTLFGLCAFYVVAVFVGAPLVWGTPLGAQVKWLFSFDDSDSTAMALTIILAVLTAITAAIAASVKSYDTKS
;
A
#
# COMPACT_ATOMS: atom_id res chain seq x y z
N MET A 1 23.30 -56.85 -37.31
CA MET A 1 23.07 -55.60 -36.53
C MET A 1 21.68 -55.70 -35.93
N GLN A 2 21.57 -55.68 -34.61
CA GLN A 2 20.31 -55.88 -33.89
C GLN A 2 19.68 -54.50 -33.61
N PRO A 3 18.37 -54.29 -33.82
CA PRO A 3 17.73 -53.00 -33.54
C PRO A 3 17.75 -52.72 -32.04
N ASN A 4 17.99 -51.46 -31.66
CA ASN A 4 17.95 -51.02 -30.27
C ASN A 4 16.53 -51.18 -29.69
N PRO A 5 16.36 -51.66 -28.44
CA PRO A 5 15.05 -51.73 -27.82
C PRO A 5 14.48 -50.32 -27.56
N PRO A 6 13.15 -50.16 -27.55
CA PRO A 6 12.51 -48.87 -27.28
C PRO A 6 12.84 -48.42 -25.86
N GLN A 7 13.39 -47.20 -25.73
CA GLN A 7 13.61 -46.60 -24.41
C GLN A 7 12.25 -46.30 -23.74
N PRO A 8 12.06 -46.67 -22.47
CA PRO A 8 10.89 -46.25 -21.70
C PRO A 8 10.85 -44.72 -21.66
N GLY A 9 9.85 -44.15 -22.31
CA GLY A 9 9.67 -42.70 -22.36
C GLY A 9 9.49 -42.12 -20.96
N PHE A 10 10.22 -41.06 -20.66
CA PHE A 10 9.90 -40.20 -19.52
C PHE A 10 8.47 -39.65 -19.70
N PRO A 11 7.65 -39.58 -18.64
CA PRO A 11 6.33 -38.96 -18.75
C PRO A 11 6.51 -37.49 -19.15
N GLN A 12 6.08 -37.16 -20.38
CA GLN A 12 5.95 -35.78 -20.84
C GLN A 12 4.80 -35.12 -20.07
N SER A 13 5.10 -34.58 -18.89
CA SER A 13 4.18 -33.75 -18.13
C SER A 13 4.01 -32.39 -18.82
N GLY A 14 3.03 -32.34 -19.72
CA GLY A 14 2.18 -31.17 -19.92
C GLY A 14 2.80 -29.97 -20.64
N GLN A 15 3.20 -30.13 -21.90
CA GLN A 15 3.20 -29.01 -22.83
C GLN A 15 1.72 -28.70 -23.19
N PRO A 16 1.20 -27.47 -22.96
CA PRO A 16 -0.16 -27.14 -23.33
C PRO A 16 -0.29 -27.09 -24.86
N THR A 17 -1.14 -27.95 -25.43
CA THR A 17 -1.52 -27.87 -26.84
C THR A 17 -2.44 -26.65 -27.07
N PRO A 18 -2.22 -25.83 -28.12
CA PRO A 18 -2.88 -24.52 -28.23
C PRO A 18 -4.37 -24.51 -28.61
N SER A 19 -5.04 -25.65 -28.81
CA SER A 19 -6.32 -25.69 -29.54
C SER A 19 -7.37 -26.69 -29.06
N GLY A 20 -7.30 -27.18 -27.82
CA GLY A 20 -8.29 -28.12 -27.27
C GLY A 20 -9.14 -27.51 -26.15
N PRO A 21 -10.45 -27.84 -26.03
CA PRO A 21 -11.21 -27.53 -24.82
C PRO A 21 -10.55 -28.21 -23.61
N PRO A 22 -10.52 -27.57 -22.44
CA PRO A 22 -9.82 -28.10 -21.28
C PRO A 22 -10.41 -29.46 -20.86
N PRO A 23 -9.59 -30.47 -20.55
CA PRO A 23 -10.06 -31.77 -20.13
C PRO A 23 -10.84 -31.63 -18.80
N TRP A 24 -12.05 -32.21 -18.78
CA TRP A 24 -12.94 -32.27 -17.63
C TRP A 24 -12.19 -32.80 -16.40
N GLY A 25 -11.95 -31.94 -15.41
CA GLY A 25 -11.26 -32.29 -14.17
C GLY A 25 -10.02 -31.47 -13.81
N GLN A 26 -9.59 -30.52 -14.66
CA GLN A 26 -8.64 -29.50 -14.19
C GLN A 26 -9.34 -28.55 -13.21
N THR A 27 -9.25 -28.86 -11.91
CA THR A 27 -9.42 -27.85 -10.87
C THR A 27 -8.47 -26.70 -11.20
N ALA A 28 -9.01 -25.50 -11.42
CA ALA A 28 -8.22 -24.34 -11.79
C ALA A 28 -7.02 -24.21 -10.84
N ARG A 29 -5.78 -24.19 -11.38
CA ARG A 29 -4.55 -24.06 -10.58
C ARG A 29 -4.75 -22.96 -9.53
N PRO A 30 -4.41 -23.20 -8.24
CA PRO A 30 -4.50 -22.18 -7.20
C PRO A 30 -3.82 -20.91 -7.66
N LYS A 31 -4.60 -19.83 -7.82
CA LYS A 31 -4.03 -18.54 -8.22
C LYS A 31 -3.10 -18.06 -7.10
N PRO A 32 -1.87 -17.61 -7.42
CA PRO A 32 -0.99 -17.05 -6.40
C PRO A 32 -1.65 -15.81 -5.78
N ARG A 33 -1.68 -15.77 -4.45
CA ARG A 33 -2.22 -14.66 -3.66
C ARG A 33 -1.10 -14.04 -2.83
N ALA A 34 -1.31 -12.80 -2.40
CA ALA A 34 -0.39 -12.14 -1.47
C ALA A 34 -0.29 -12.93 -0.16
N ASN A 35 0.87 -12.89 0.50
CA ASN A 35 1.04 -13.52 1.82
C ASN A 35 -0.01 -12.99 2.81
N ALA A 36 -0.76 -13.89 3.45
CA ALA A 36 -1.89 -13.53 4.29
C ALA A 36 -1.50 -12.71 5.52
N ALA A 37 -0.47 -13.13 6.25
CA ALA A 37 -0.02 -12.44 7.46
C ALA A 37 0.55 -11.05 7.13
N ALA A 38 1.42 -10.96 6.12
CA ALA A 38 2.00 -9.70 5.69
C ALA A 38 0.93 -8.73 5.14
N ALA A 39 -0.06 -9.25 4.38
CA ALA A 39 -1.17 -8.45 3.89
C ALA A 39 -2.07 -7.91 5.01
N MET A 40 -2.33 -8.70 6.05
CA MET A 40 -3.09 -8.23 7.22
C MET A 40 -2.34 -7.13 7.96
N ILE A 41 -1.04 -7.31 8.22
CA ILE A 41 -0.21 -6.31 8.88
C ILE A 41 -0.17 -5.02 8.06
N ALA A 42 0.09 -5.11 6.76
CA ALA A 42 0.10 -3.97 5.86
C ALA A 42 -1.25 -3.24 5.85
N GLY A 43 -2.36 -3.98 5.81
CA GLY A 43 -3.70 -3.40 5.90
C GLY A 43 -3.96 -2.66 7.22
N ILE A 44 -3.56 -3.23 8.36
CA ILE A 44 -3.71 -2.60 9.67
C ILE A 44 -2.86 -1.32 9.77
N LEU A 45 -1.61 -1.37 9.33
CA LEU A 45 -0.73 -0.20 9.32
C LEU A 45 -1.29 0.93 8.43
N ALA A 46 -1.86 0.57 7.27
CA ALA A 46 -2.53 1.52 6.39
C ALA A 46 -3.76 2.18 7.05
N LEU A 47 -4.55 1.39 7.79
CA LEU A 47 -5.69 1.93 8.54
C LEU A 47 -5.23 2.87 9.66
N LEU A 48 -4.19 2.51 10.41
CA LEU A 48 -3.63 3.39 11.45
C LEU A 48 -3.11 4.70 10.85
N ALA A 49 -2.44 4.64 9.70
CA ALA A 49 -2.00 5.84 8.97
C ALA A 49 -3.19 6.69 8.53
N ALA A 50 -4.28 6.06 8.04
CA ALA A 50 -5.50 6.78 7.69
C ALA A 50 -6.14 7.47 8.90
N VAL A 51 -6.15 6.85 10.08
CA VAL A 51 -6.64 7.50 11.32
C VAL A 51 -5.79 8.73 11.66
N MET A 52 -4.46 8.64 11.56
CA MET A 52 -3.57 9.78 11.82
C MET A 52 -3.80 10.92 10.83
N LEU A 53 -4.06 10.61 9.56
CA LEU A 53 -4.39 11.60 8.53
C LEU A 53 -5.74 12.29 8.77
N VAL A 54 -6.74 11.53 9.23
CA VAL A 54 -8.03 12.11 9.63
C VAL A 54 -7.85 13.01 10.85
N TRP A 55 -7.05 12.60 11.84
CA TRP A 55 -6.74 13.44 12.99
C TRP A 55 -6.04 14.74 12.57
N PHE A 56 -5.03 14.65 11.72
CA PHE A 56 -4.34 15.80 11.12
C PHE A 56 -5.33 16.76 10.44
N ALA A 57 -6.24 16.25 9.61
CA ALA A 57 -7.24 17.06 8.94
C ALA A 57 -8.22 17.71 9.94
N LEU A 58 -8.68 16.98 10.95
CA LEU A 58 -9.58 17.49 11.99
C LEU A 58 -8.90 18.57 12.86
N TYR A 59 -7.64 18.38 13.22
CA TYR A 59 -6.89 19.39 13.97
C TYR A 59 -6.76 20.70 13.17
N ASN A 60 -6.49 20.61 11.87
CA ASN A 60 -6.47 21.77 10.98
C ASN A 60 -7.85 22.45 10.90
N VAL A 61 -8.96 21.71 10.98
CA VAL A 61 -10.32 22.30 11.10
C VAL A 61 -10.45 23.10 12.39
N ILE A 62 -10.08 22.51 13.52
CA ILE A 62 -10.24 23.13 14.86
C ILE A 62 -9.46 24.44 14.92
N VAL A 63 -8.19 24.41 14.54
CA VAL A 63 -7.32 25.59 14.50
C VAL A 63 -7.87 26.66 13.55
N ALA A 64 -8.39 26.26 12.38
CA ALA A 64 -9.03 27.22 11.47
C ALA A 64 -10.27 27.89 12.09
N THR A 65 -11.08 27.12 12.82
CA THR A 65 -12.33 27.63 13.43
C THR A 65 -12.09 28.50 14.66
N GLU A 66 -11.00 28.31 15.39
CA GLU A 66 -10.63 29.14 16.55
C GLU A 66 -10.09 30.53 16.14
N SER A 67 -9.69 30.71 14.87
CA SER A 67 -8.99 31.92 14.40
C SER A 67 -9.87 33.01 13.75
N ASP A 68 -11.19 32.99 13.97
CA ASP A 68 -12.12 34.11 13.71
C ASP A 68 -12.26 34.69 12.27
N GLY A 69 -11.84 33.98 11.21
CA GLY A 69 -12.39 34.31 9.88
C GLY A 69 -11.56 33.91 8.67
N ARG A 70 -11.98 32.81 8.07
CA ARG A 70 -11.53 32.16 6.81
C ARG A 70 -10.27 31.30 6.99
N PRO A 71 -10.37 29.99 6.68
CA PRO A 71 -9.22 29.12 6.73
C PRO A 71 -8.17 29.60 5.73
N ALA A 72 -6.93 29.76 6.19
CA ALA A 72 -5.81 30.02 5.31
C ALA A 72 -5.72 28.93 4.24
N GLY A 73 -5.28 29.29 3.02
CA GLY A 73 -5.24 28.34 1.89
C GLY A 73 -4.46 27.06 2.21
N ILE A 74 -3.41 27.17 3.03
CA ILE A 74 -2.61 26.04 3.51
C ILE A 74 -3.41 25.11 4.42
N THR A 75 -4.26 25.64 5.30
CA THR A 75 -5.10 24.86 6.21
C THR A 75 -6.17 24.09 5.44
N VAL A 76 -6.84 24.74 4.47
CA VAL A 76 -7.80 24.06 3.58
C VAL A 76 -7.12 22.95 2.79
N GLN A 77 -5.93 23.22 2.26
CA GLN A 77 -5.19 22.23 1.49
C GLN A 77 -4.78 21.02 2.34
N ASN A 78 -4.31 21.24 3.57
CA ASN A 78 -3.97 20.18 4.53
C ASN A 78 -5.19 19.33 4.88
N MET A 79 -6.35 19.96 5.10
CA MET A 79 -7.60 19.26 5.37
C MET A 79 -7.99 18.35 4.20
N VAL A 80 -7.99 18.89 2.98
CA VAL A 80 -8.38 18.15 1.77
C VAL A 80 -7.37 17.03 1.49
N SER A 81 -6.07 17.32 1.57
CA SER A 81 -5.02 16.32 1.32
C SER A 81 -5.05 15.19 2.35
N GLY A 82 -5.30 15.50 3.63
CA GLY A 82 -5.43 14.52 4.70
C GLY A 82 -6.59 13.56 4.46
N ILE A 83 -7.78 14.10 4.17
CA ILE A 83 -9.00 13.31 3.92
C ILE A 83 -8.84 12.44 2.66
N VAL A 84 -8.35 13.02 1.56
CA VAL A 84 -8.15 12.29 0.30
C VAL A 84 -7.12 11.17 0.47
N SER A 85 -6.00 11.45 1.14
CA SER A 85 -4.95 10.45 1.38
C SER A 85 -5.46 9.32 2.28
N ALA A 86 -6.23 9.65 3.32
CA ALA A 86 -6.85 8.66 4.19
C ALA A 86 -7.81 7.75 3.42
N ALA A 87 -8.69 8.32 2.59
CA ALA A 87 -9.64 7.55 1.79
C ALA A 87 -8.93 6.58 0.82
N VAL A 88 -7.88 7.07 0.15
CA VAL A 88 -7.08 6.24 -0.77
C VAL A 88 -6.37 5.11 -0.02
N LEU A 89 -5.80 5.37 1.16
CA LEU A 89 -5.18 4.33 1.99
C LEU A 89 -6.19 3.29 2.47
N VAL A 90 -7.40 3.68 2.86
CA VAL A 90 -8.47 2.75 3.26
C VAL A 90 -8.85 1.83 2.08
N ILE A 91 -9.03 2.40 0.89
CA ILE A 91 -9.37 1.63 -0.32
C ILE A 91 -8.24 0.64 -0.66
N ALA A 92 -6.99 1.10 -0.65
CA ALA A 92 -5.82 0.26 -0.91
C ALA A 92 -5.63 -0.83 0.16
N GLY A 93 -5.87 -0.50 1.44
CA GLY A 93 -5.90 -1.45 2.56
C GLY A 93 -6.95 -2.53 2.32
N GLY A 94 -8.16 -2.16 1.87
CA GLY A 94 -9.21 -3.10 1.49
C GLY A 94 -8.79 -4.08 0.39
N PHE A 95 -8.16 -3.59 -0.68
CA PHE A 95 -7.62 -4.46 -1.74
C PHE A 95 -6.50 -5.38 -1.24
N THR A 96 -5.73 -4.92 -0.26
CA THR A 96 -4.66 -5.72 0.37
C THR A 96 -5.26 -6.83 1.24
N PHE A 97 -6.33 -6.56 2.00
CA PHE A 97 -7.10 -7.60 2.71
C PHE A 97 -7.71 -8.64 1.77
N ALA A 98 -8.07 -8.26 0.54
CA ALA A 98 -8.53 -9.20 -0.49
C ALA A 98 -7.40 -10.14 -1.01
N ARG A 99 -6.17 -10.00 -0.49
CA ARG A 99 -4.95 -10.75 -0.83
C ARG A 99 -4.63 -10.71 -2.33
N ARG A 100 -4.99 -9.61 -2.99
CA ARG A 100 -4.67 -9.36 -4.40
C ARG A 100 -3.23 -8.88 -4.47
N ILE A 101 -2.36 -9.62 -5.16
CA ILE A 101 -0.95 -9.21 -5.41
C ILE A 101 -0.89 -7.79 -6.02
N PRO A 102 -1.74 -7.42 -7.00
CA PRO A 102 -1.80 -6.04 -7.47
C PRO A 102 -2.15 -5.04 -6.37
N GLY A 103 -3.06 -5.39 -5.45
CA GLY A 103 -3.44 -4.53 -4.33
C GLY A 103 -2.28 -4.24 -3.37
N ALA A 104 -1.45 -5.25 -3.09
CA ALA A 104 -0.25 -5.06 -2.28
C ALA A 104 0.79 -4.16 -2.98
N TRP A 105 1.00 -4.29 -4.30
CA TRP A 105 1.85 -3.37 -5.05
C TRP A 105 1.28 -1.94 -5.10
N THR A 106 -0.03 -1.80 -5.24
CA THR A 106 -0.70 -0.49 -5.16
C THR A 106 -0.49 0.15 -3.80
N LEU A 107 -0.67 -0.60 -2.70
CA LEU A 107 -0.47 -0.09 -1.35
C LEU A 107 1.00 0.32 -1.11
N PHE A 108 1.96 -0.49 -1.55
CA PHE A 108 3.38 -0.13 -1.54
C PHE A 108 3.64 1.18 -2.28
N GLY A 109 3.17 1.28 -3.53
CA GLY A 109 3.37 2.46 -4.37
C GLY A 109 2.75 3.72 -3.77
N LEU A 110 1.53 3.62 -3.23
CA LEU A 110 0.84 4.73 -2.57
C LEU A 110 1.58 5.23 -1.32
N CYS A 111 2.03 4.32 -0.46
CA CYS A 111 2.78 4.69 0.74
C CYS A 111 4.14 5.30 0.39
N ALA A 112 4.88 4.72 -0.56
CA ALA A 112 6.15 5.28 -1.03
C ALA A 112 5.95 6.67 -1.66
N PHE A 113 4.93 6.81 -2.52
CA PHE A 113 4.58 8.08 -3.13
C PHE A 113 4.21 9.13 -2.08
N TYR A 114 3.41 8.77 -1.07
CA TYR A 114 3.04 9.68 0.03
C TYR A 114 4.27 10.21 0.77
N VAL A 115 5.22 9.35 1.12
CA VAL A 115 6.48 9.76 1.78
C VAL A 115 7.26 10.74 0.90
N VAL A 116 7.40 10.45 -0.40
CA VAL A 116 8.07 11.36 -1.35
C VAL A 116 7.31 12.68 -1.48
N ALA A 117 5.97 12.64 -1.53
CA ALA A 117 5.15 13.84 -1.62
C ALA A 117 5.33 14.75 -0.40
N VAL A 118 5.52 14.20 0.81
CA VAL A 118 5.76 14.99 2.02
C VAL A 118 7.18 15.57 2.07
N PHE A 119 8.21 14.79 1.74
CA PHE A 119 9.60 15.26 1.84
C PHE A 119 10.09 16.06 0.62
N VAL A 120 9.48 15.87 -0.54
CA VAL A 120 9.92 16.53 -1.79
C VAL A 120 8.81 17.40 -2.34
N GLY A 121 7.60 16.86 -2.47
CA GLY A 121 6.47 17.57 -3.05
C GLY A 121 6.06 18.82 -2.24
N ALA A 122 5.82 18.68 -0.95
CA ALA A 122 5.38 19.79 -0.11
C ALA A 122 6.42 20.93 -0.04
N PRO A 123 7.72 20.67 0.23
CA PRO A 123 8.76 21.69 0.16
C PRO A 123 8.82 22.43 -1.17
N LEU A 124 8.68 21.71 -2.29
CA LEU A 124 8.70 22.32 -3.63
C LEU A 124 7.46 23.19 -3.90
N VAL A 125 6.27 22.71 -3.51
CA VAL A 125 5.00 23.44 -3.73
C VAL A 125 4.93 24.71 -2.88
N TRP A 126 5.45 24.66 -1.66
CA TRP A 126 5.37 25.76 -0.70
C TRP A 126 6.64 26.61 -0.62
N GLY A 127 7.70 26.23 -1.32
CA GLY A 127 9.01 26.89 -1.25
C GLY A 127 9.67 26.78 0.14
N THR A 128 9.26 25.82 0.97
CA THR A 128 9.82 25.66 2.31
C THR A 128 11.16 24.93 2.25
N PRO A 129 12.19 25.36 3.02
CA PRO A 129 13.44 24.63 3.10
C PRO A 129 13.21 23.23 3.66
N LEU A 130 13.81 22.21 3.04
CA LEU A 130 13.68 20.81 3.49
C LEU A 130 14.03 20.64 4.98
N GLY A 131 15.06 21.34 5.47
CA GLY A 131 15.44 21.30 6.88
C GLY A 131 14.34 21.83 7.82
N ALA A 132 13.57 22.84 7.39
CA ALA A 132 12.44 23.35 8.16
C ALA A 132 11.28 22.35 8.16
N GLN A 133 11.01 21.70 7.01
CA GLN A 133 10.00 20.65 6.89
C GLN A 133 10.31 19.46 7.81
N VAL A 134 11.54 18.96 7.78
CA VAL A 134 11.99 17.84 8.62
C VAL A 134 11.95 18.22 10.09
N LYS A 135 12.42 19.43 10.44
CA LYS A 135 12.38 19.93 11.81
C LYS A 135 10.95 20.00 12.34
N TRP A 136 10.03 20.53 11.55
CA TRP A 136 8.61 20.58 11.92
C TRP A 136 8.03 19.17 12.09
N LEU A 137 8.24 18.30 11.11
CA LEU A 137 7.69 16.94 11.10
C LEU A 137 8.13 16.13 12.31
N PHE A 138 9.38 16.28 12.76
CA PHE A 138 9.93 15.55 13.90
C PHE A 138 10.07 16.40 15.17
N SER A 139 9.41 17.56 15.24
CA SER A 139 9.45 18.40 16.45
C SER A 139 8.55 17.84 17.55
N PHE A 140 7.42 17.21 17.18
CA PHE A 140 6.41 16.70 18.11
C PHE A 140 5.84 17.76 19.07
N ASP A 141 6.04 19.04 18.78
CA ASP A 141 5.60 20.13 19.65
C ASP A 141 4.06 20.30 19.62
N ASP A 142 3.42 19.91 18.52
CA ASP A 142 1.97 20.04 18.31
C ASP A 142 1.34 18.71 17.85
N SER A 143 0.02 18.60 18.00
CA SER A 143 -0.70 17.37 17.64
C SER A 143 -0.69 17.08 16.13
N ASP A 144 -0.63 18.13 15.30
CA ASP A 144 -0.49 18.04 13.84
C ASP A 144 0.85 17.40 13.47
N SER A 145 1.97 18.00 13.90
CA SER A 145 3.31 17.52 13.55
C SER A 145 3.52 16.09 14.03
N THR A 146 3.01 15.76 15.22
CA THR A 146 2.99 14.40 15.75
C THR A 146 2.22 13.43 14.85
N ALA A 147 1.01 13.78 14.43
CA ALA A 147 0.20 12.94 13.55
C ALA A 147 0.88 12.73 12.18
N MET A 148 1.52 13.76 11.64
CA MET A 148 2.25 13.66 10.37
C MET A 148 3.51 12.81 10.51
N ALA A 149 4.27 12.93 11.61
CA ALA A 149 5.43 12.07 11.88
C ALA A 149 5.04 10.59 11.94
N LEU A 150 3.97 10.29 12.71
CA LEU A 150 3.45 8.93 12.85
C LEU A 150 2.93 8.40 11.52
N THR A 151 2.24 9.23 10.72
CA THR A 151 1.78 8.85 9.38
C THR A 151 2.95 8.43 8.49
N ILE A 152 4.07 9.17 8.52
CA ILE A 152 5.26 8.84 7.73
C ILE A 152 5.88 7.52 8.17
N ILE A 153 6.04 7.31 9.49
CA ILE A 153 6.56 6.04 10.03
C ILE A 153 5.65 4.87 9.60
N LEU A 154 4.34 5.01 9.79
CA LEU A 154 3.36 3.99 9.43
C LEU A 154 3.34 3.74 7.91
N ALA A 155 3.47 4.78 7.08
CA ALA A 155 3.55 4.64 5.63
C ALA A 155 4.79 3.85 5.21
N VAL A 156 5.97 4.14 5.79
CA VAL A 156 7.20 3.38 5.50
C VAL A 156 7.05 1.91 5.90
N LEU A 157 6.53 1.63 7.10
CA LEU A 157 6.29 0.26 7.56
C LEU A 157 5.25 -0.47 6.68
N THR A 158 4.19 0.24 6.28
CA THR A 158 3.18 -0.28 5.35
C THR A 158 3.80 -0.63 4.01
N ALA A 159 4.65 0.23 3.46
CA ALA A 159 5.32 -0.03 2.19
C ALA A 159 6.18 -1.31 2.27
N ILE A 160 7.00 -1.45 3.31
CA ILE A 160 7.85 -2.63 3.50
C ILE A 160 7.00 -3.90 3.61
N THR A 161 5.97 -3.89 4.46
CA THR A 161 5.10 -5.06 4.67
C THR A 161 4.28 -5.41 3.43
N ALA A 162 3.83 -4.42 2.66
CA ALA A 162 3.13 -4.61 1.39
C ALA A 162 4.06 -5.19 0.31
N ALA A 163 5.31 -4.73 0.23
CA ALA A 163 6.31 -5.30 -0.69
C ALA A 163 6.62 -6.77 -0.35
N ILE A 164 6.72 -7.11 0.94
CA ILE A 164 6.86 -8.50 1.40
C ILE A 164 5.61 -9.30 1.00
N ALA A 165 4.41 -8.77 1.24
CA ALA A 165 3.16 -9.43 0.89
C ALA A 165 3.02 -9.73 -0.61
N ALA A 166 3.52 -8.83 -1.45
CA ALA A 166 3.50 -8.97 -2.90
C ALA A 166 4.59 -9.93 -3.43
N SER A 167 5.75 -9.96 -2.78
CA SER A 167 6.91 -10.76 -3.21
C SER A 167 6.82 -12.21 -2.75
N VAL A 168 6.26 -12.46 -1.56
CA VAL A 168 6.10 -13.81 -1.00
C VAL A 168 4.73 -14.36 -1.41
N LYS A 169 4.69 -15.20 -2.45
CA LYS A 169 3.44 -15.83 -2.92
C LYS A 169 2.94 -16.87 -1.92
N SER A 170 1.64 -16.83 -1.63
CA SER A 170 0.91 -17.93 -1.00
C SER A 170 -0.02 -18.59 -2.03
N TYR A 171 -0.23 -19.90 -1.90
CA TYR A 171 -1.18 -20.64 -2.74
C TYR A 171 -2.43 -20.96 -1.94
N ASP A 172 -3.59 -20.70 -2.52
CA ASP A 172 -4.89 -20.98 -1.91
C ASP A 172 -5.15 -22.50 -2.00
N THR A 173 -4.80 -23.26 -0.97
CA THR A 173 -5.28 -24.64 -0.82
C THR A 173 -6.74 -24.56 -0.41
N LYS A 174 -7.63 -24.58 -1.40
CA LYS A 174 -9.04 -24.90 -1.15
C LYS A 174 -9.08 -26.34 -0.61
N SER A 175 -9.28 -26.47 0.70
CA SER A 175 -9.75 -27.70 1.34
C SER A 175 -11.27 -27.79 1.26
#